data_AF-A0A3C1UB89-F1
#
_entry.id   AF-A0A3C1UB89-F1
#
_cell.length_a   1.000
_cell.length_b   1.000
_cell.length_c   1.000
_cell.angle_alpha   90.00
_cell.angle_beta   90.00
_cell.angle_gamma   90.00
#
_symmetry.space_group_name_H-M   'P 1'
#
loop_
_entity.id
_entity.type
_entity.pdbx_description
1 polymer ?
#
loop_
_entity_poly.entity_id
_entity_poly.type
_entity_poly.pdbx_seq_one_letter_code
_entity_poly.pdbx_strand_id
1 'polypeptide(L)'
;SVVVRVKPMNKDARSLDYKSLVGLSAEEATLKIIEMATEAGFIDPEDLEEDYVLVTTVNVDEEEEEETEELNERLKDIIENGGELPDVNVVVMKAEKIAWFEANDKKVPLGMYVINGMVQHDGVWYTAGEFFSNPENKKNYEKKNELLVRKTDKTIGLLDRFLDRLEGDDIDVAALRTRLETEGEDLDALRLDIKALWEATYGDEEGIDGNGKPKGKPENPGNPND
;
A
#
# COMPACT_ATOMS: atom_id res chain seq x y z
N SER A 1 6.91 -18.01 11.88
CA SER A 1 5.99 -17.98 13.06
C SER A 1 4.58 -18.34 12.61
N VAL A 2 3.68 -18.84 13.49
CA VAL A 2 2.30 -19.23 13.09
C VAL A 2 1.24 -18.26 13.63
N VAL A 3 0.18 -18.05 12.85
CA VAL A 3 -0.93 -17.15 13.24
C VAL A 3 -1.83 -17.83 14.27
N VAL A 4 -1.77 -17.33 15.51
CA VAL A 4 -2.62 -17.81 16.61
C VAL A 4 -3.96 -17.06 16.73
N ARG A 5 -4.05 -15.83 16.20
CA ARG A 5 -5.25 -14.98 16.31
C ARG A 5 -5.20 -13.84 15.29
N VAL A 6 -6.34 -13.54 14.68
CA VAL A 6 -6.55 -12.32 13.86
C VAL A 6 -7.57 -11.41 14.59
N LYS A 7 -7.34 -10.10 14.57
CA LYS A 7 -8.22 -9.09 15.19
C LYS A 7 -8.49 -7.96 14.18
N PRO A 8 -9.62 -7.97 13.45
CA PRO A 8 -9.98 -6.86 12.56
C PRO A 8 -10.26 -5.59 13.37
N MET A 9 -9.74 -4.46 12.88
CA MET A 9 -9.79 -3.18 13.59
C MET A 9 -10.97 -2.31 13.13
N ASN A 10 -11.05 -1.99 11.83
CA ASN A 10 -12.08 -1.15 11.22
C ASN A 10 -13.30 -1.96 10.71
N LYS A 11 -14.24 -1.29 10.04
CA LYS A 11 -15.47 -1.87 9.47
C LYS A 11 -15.17 -2.82 8.31
N ASP A 12 -14.25 -2.44 7.42
CA ASP A 12 -13.94 -3.15 6.18
C ASP A 12 -13.26 -4.48 6.49
N ALA A 13 -12.26 -4.48 7.37
CA ALA A 13 -11.65 -5.70 7.90
C ALA A 13 -12.69 -6.63 8.54
N ARG A 14 -13.68 -6.11 9.28
CA ARG A 14 -14.75 -6.94 9.89
C ARG A 14 -15.68 -7.62 8.87
N SER A 15 -15.63 -7.24 7.60
CA SER A 15 -16.40 -7.92 6.55
C SER A 15 -15.74 -9.19 6.00
N LEU A 16 -14.44 -9.40 6.23
CA LEU A 16 -13.66 -10.52 5.71
C LEU A 16 -13.71 -11.75 6.65
N ASP A 17 -13.60 -12.98 6.09
CA ASP A 17 -13.56 -14.22 6.89
C ASP A 17 -12.13 -14.71 7.17
N TYR A 18 -11.65 -14.47 8.40
CA TYR A 18 -10.30 -14.82 8.82
C TYR A 18 -10.12 -16.25 9.37
N LYS A 19 -11.17 -17.09 9.38
CA LYS A 19 -11.07 -18.45 9.97
C LYS A 19 -9.98 -19.31 9.35
N SER A 20 -9.72 -19.13 8.05
CA SER A 20 -8.72 -19.86 7.27
C SER A 20 -7.27 -19.43 7.54
N LEU A 21 -7.05 -18.31 8.24
CA LEU A 21 -5.71 -17.79 8.51
C LEU A 21 -5.07 -18.36 9.77
N VAL A 22 -5.87 -18.82 10.74
CA VAL A 22 -5.36 -19.37 11.99
C VAL A 22 -4.66 -20.70 11.73
N GLY A 23 -3.40 -20.82 12.16
CA GLY A 23 -2.54 -21.97 11.93
C GLY A 23 -1.69 -21.90 10.65
N LEU A 24 -1.89 -20.91 9.78
CA LEU A 24 -0.94 -20.61 8.69
C LEU A 24 0.35 -19.98 9.24
N SER A 25 1.40 -19.94 8.42
CA SER A 25 2.53 -19.04 8.68
C SER A 25 2.07 -17.57 8.64
N ALA A 26 2.81 -16.69 9.32
CA ALA A 26 2.55 -15.25 9.29
C ALA A 26 2.72 -14.67 7.87
N GLU A 27 3.66 -15.26 7.13
CA GLU A 27 3.98 -15.03 5.73
C GLU A 27 2.76 -15.32 4.83
N GLU A 28 2.28 -16.57 4.78
CA GLU A 28 1.10 -16.96 3.99
C GLU A 28 -0.16 -16.19 4.40
N ALA A 29 -0.35 -15.92 5.69
CA ALA A 29 -1.50 -15.17 6.17
C ALA A 29 -1.45 -13.70 5.74
N THR A 30 -0.26 -13.09 5.66
CA THR A 30 -0.10 -11.72 5.16
C THR A 30 -0.50 -11.64 3.69
N LEU A 31 0.00 -12.55 2.84
CA LEU A 31 -0.37 -12.61 1.43
C LEU A 31 -1.89 -12.75 1.24
N LYS A 32 -2.53 -13.66 1.98
CA LYS A 32 -3.98 -13.87 1.92
C LYS A 32 -4.80 -12.68 2.42
N ILE A 33 -4.30 -11.90 3.38
CA ILE A 33 -4.97 -10.67 3.81
C ILE A 33 -4.96 -9.63 2.69
N ILE A 34 -3.85 -9.51 1.95
CA ILE A 34 -3.74 -8.63 0.79
C ILE A 34 -4.69 -9.10 -0.32
N GLU A 35 -4.64 -10.39 -0.69
CA GLU A 35 -5.54 -11.02 -1.66
C GLU A 35 -7.01 -10.75 -1.34
N MET A 36 -7.46 -11.08 -0.11
CA MET A 36 -8.85 -10.83 0.33
C MET A 36 -9.23 -9.34 0.34
N ALA A 37 -8.29 -8.43 0.60
CA ALA A 37 -8.55 -6.99 0.57
C ALA A 37 -8.71 -6.48 -0.87
N THR A 38 -7.89 -6.97 -1.81
CA THR A 38 -8.04 -6.70 -3.24
C THR A 38 -9.34 -7.30 -3.80
N GLU A 39 -9.66 -8.56 -3.50
CA GLU A 39 -10.92 -9.21 -3.93
C GLU A 39 -12.17 -8.48 -3.41
N ALA A 40 -12.09 -7.87 -2.23
CA ALA A 40 -13.17 -7.08 -1.65
C ALA A 40 -13.24 -5.63 -2.16
N GLY A 41 -12.29 -5.19 -2.99
CA GLY A 41 -12.21 -3.82 -3.51
C GLY A 41 -11.74 -2.78 -2.48
N PHE A 42 -10.97 -3.20 -1.47
CA PHE A 42 -10.32 -2.30 -0.50
C PHE A 42 -8.90 -1.90 -0.92
N ILE A 43 -8.37 -2.53 -1.96
CA ILE A 43 -7.11 -2.21 -2.64
C ILE A 43 -7.41 -2.24 -4.14
N ASP A 44 -7.15 -1.16 -4.86
CA ASP A 44 -7.29 -1.12 -6.33
C ASP A 44 -5.90 -1.16 -7.00
N PRO A 45 -5.46 -2.31 -7.51
CA PRO A 45 -4.19 -2.43 -8.24
C PRO A 45 -4.29 -1.94 -9.70
N GLU A 46 -5.45 -1.40 -10.13
CA GLU A 46 -5.69 -0.93 -11.50
C GLU A 46 -5.90 0.59 -11.61
N ASP A 47 -5.82 1.35 -10.51
CA ASP A 47 -5.88 2.82 -10.54
C ASP A 47 -4.48 3.50 -10.54
N LEU A 48 -4.41 4.81 -10.81
CA LEU A 48 -3.14 5.56 -10.87
C LEU A 48 -2.67 6.08 -9.50
N GLU A 49 -3.44 5.92 -8.45
CA GLU A 49 -3.05 6.18 -7.07
C GLU A 49 -2.38 4.94 -6.47
N GLU A 50 -1.25 5.13 -5.78
CA GLU A 50 -0.62 3.97 -5.14
C GLU A 50 -1.35 3.64 -3.85
N ASP A 51 -2.00 2.49 -3.82
CA ASP A 51 -2.38 1.85 -2.56
C ASP A 51 -1.14 1.23 -1.89
N TYR A 52 -1.10 1.37 -0.56
CA TYR A 52 0.01 0.97 0.30
C TYR A 52 -0.49 0.07 1.44
N VAL A 53 0.03 -1.15 1.49
CA VAL A 53 -0.17 -2.08 2.60
C VAL A 53 0.97 -1.92 3.61
N LEU A 54 0.64 -1.61 4.86
CA LEU A 54 1.60 -1.55 5.97
C LEU A 54 1.60 -2.87 6.75
N VAL A 55 2.71 -3.59 6.70
CA VAL A 55 2.96 -4.81 7.49
C VAL A 55 3.87 -4.44 8.65
N THR A 56 3.29 -4.19 9.82
CA THR A 56 4.05 -3.81 11.02
C THR A 56 4.23 -4.98 11.96
N THR A 57 5.48 -5.40 12.18
CA THR A 57 5.85 -6.38 13.20
C THR A 57 6.23 -5.69 14.50
N VAL A 58 5.92 -6.32 15.62
CA VAL A 58 6.33 -5.88 16.96
C VAL A 58 6.76 -7.09 17.75
N ASN A 59 7.93 -7.00 18.39
CA ASN A 59 8.32 -8.02 19.33
C ASN A 59 7.62 -7.79 20.68
N VAL A 60 6.98 -8.83 21.20
CA VAL A 60 6.30 -8.80 22.51
C VAL A 60 7.21 -9.33 23.61
N ASP A 61 8.16 -10.22 23.30
CA ASP A 61 9.13 -10.78 24.25
C ASP A 61 10.55 -10.30 23.92
N GLU A 62 11.12 -9.50 24.82
CA GLU A 62 12.38 -8.78 24.57
C GLU A 62 13.60 -9.71 24.43
N GLU A 63 13.46 -11.00 24.78
CA GLU A 63 14.50 -12.02 24.58
C GLU A 63 14.53 -12.61 23.15
N GLU A 64 13.50 -12.37 22.32
CA GLU A 64 13.33 -12.96 20.97
C GLU A 64 13.56 -11.95 19.81
N GLU A 65 14.43 -10.94 20.00
CA GLU A 65 14.61 -9.85 19.02
C GLU A 65 15.07 -10.33 17.63
N GLU A 66 15.95 -11.34 17.58
CA GLU A 66 16.44 -11.96 16.34
C GLU A 66 15.29 -12.61 15.54
N GLU A 67 14.31 -13.25 16.20
CA GLU A 67 13.17 -13.89 15.50
C GLU A 67 12.27 -12.89 14.75
N THR A 68 12.18 -11.66 15.27
CA THR A 68 11.41 -10.57 14.62
C THR A 68 12.13 -10.06 13.37
N GLU A 69 13.45 -10.06 13.36
CA GLU A 69 14.26 -9.69 12.20
C GLU A 69 14.21 -10.77 11.12
N GLU A 70 14.37 -12.04 11.49
CA GLU A 70 14.17 -13.18 10.58
C GLU A 70 12.74 -13.23 10.00
N LEU A 71 11.71 -12.84 10.77
CA LEU A 71 10.34 -12.74 10.25
C LEU A 71 10.20 -11.60 9.23
N ASN A 72 10.82 -10.44 9.50
CA ASN A 72 10.80 -9.33 8.55
C ASN A 72 11.53 -9.66 7.25
N GLU A 73 12.66 -10.36 7.30
CA GLU A 73 13.38 -10.82 6.10
C GLU A 73 12.55 -11.82 5.29
N ARG A 74 11.92 -12.81 5.95
CA ARG A 74 11.02 -13.76 5.26
C ARG A 74 9.77 -13.10 4.68
N LEU A 75 9.22 -12.08 5.35
CA LEU A 75 8.13 -11.28 4.82
C LEU A 75 8.58 -10.48 3.58
N LYS A 76 9.78 -9.90 3.59
CA LYS A 76 10.33 -9.21 2.40
C LYS A 76 10.51 -10.18 1.22
N ASP A 77 11.21 -11.29 1.44
CA ASP A 77 11.45 -12.30 0.41
C ASP A 77 10.15 -12.85 -0.19
N ILE A 78 9.14 -13.15 0.63
CA ILE A 78 7.86 -13.66 0.12
C ILE A 78 6.99 -12.59 -0.56
N ILE A 79 7.25 -11.29 -0.34
CA ILE A 79 6.55 -10.21 -1.05
C ILE A 79 7.25 -9.87 -2.37
N GLU A 80 8.58 -9.89 -2.40
CA GLU A 80 9.40 -9.69 -3.62
C GLU A 80 9.31 -10.90 -4.56
N ASN A 81 9.65 -12.08 -4.04
CA ASN A 81 9.89 -13.29 -4.82
C ASN A 81 8.75 -14.32 -4.70
N GLY A 82 7.85 -14.14 -3.72
CA GLY A 82 6.75 -15.07 -3.45
C GLY A 82 5.45 -14.74 -4.20
N GLY A 83 4.96 -15.73 -4.96
CA GLY A 83 3.56 -15.84 -5.39
C GLY A 83 3.02 -14.77 -6.34
N GLU A 84 1.77 -14.99 -6.75
CA GLU A 84 0.99 -14.07 -7.57
C GLU A 84 0.30 -13.00 -6.70
N LEU A 85 1.08 -12.15 -6.02
CA LEU A 85 0.50 -10.97 -5.36
C LEU A 85 -0.13 -10.02 -6.40
N PRO A 86 -1.21 -9.31 -6.03
CA PRO A 86 -1.66 -8.08 -6.70
C PRO A 86 -0.50 -7.07 -6.85
N ASP A 87 -0.58 -6.16 -7.83
CA ASP A 87 0.41 -5.07 -7.95
C ASP A 87 0.07 -4.02 -6.89
N VAL A 88 0.70 -4.11 -5.72
CA VAL A 88 0.47 -3.23 -4.57
C VAL A 88 1.76 -2.99 -3.82
N ASN A 89 1.94 -1.77 -3.31
CA ASN A 89 3.12 -1.43 -2.53
C ASN A 89 2.98 -1.98 -1.11
N VAL A 90 3.94 -2.78 -0.64
CA VAL A 90 3.87 -3.40 0.68
C VAL A 90 5.09 -3.03 1.51
N VAL A 91 4.87 -2.22 2.54
CA VAL A 91 5.93 -1.73 3.42
C VAL A 91 6.00 -2.58 4.68
N VAL A 92 7.07 -3.35 4.82
CA VAL A 92 7.38 -4.11 6.05
C VAL A 92 8.16 -3.22 7.01
N MET A 93 7.72 -3.13 8.28
CA MET A 93 8.37 -2.30 9.29
C MET A 93 8.37 -2.95 10.69
N LYS A 94 9.50 -2.81 11.41
CA LYS A 94 9.63 -3.17 12.83
C LYS A 94 9.17 -1.98 13.69
N ALA A 95 8.37 -2.26 14.72
CA ALA A 95 7.90 -1.26 15.68
C ALA A 95 8.27 -1.67 17.12
N GLU A 96 8.52 -0.67 17.96
CA GLU A 96 8.78 -0.89 19.38
C GLU A 96 7.51 -1.30 20.14
N LYS A 97 7.69 -2.12 21.17
CA LYS A 97 6.62 -2.56 22.09
C LYS A 97 5.87 -1.41 22.76
N ILE A 98 6.56 -0.29 23.05
CA ILE A 98 5.92 0.92 23.58
C ILE A 98 4.94 1.55 22.59
N ALA A 99 5.31 1.63 21.30
CA ALA A 99 4.44 2.14 20.25
C ALA A 99 3.19 1.26 20.07
N TRP A 100 3.31 -0.06 20.25
CA TRP A 100 2.15 -0.98 20.25
C TRP A 100 1.17 -0.71 21.40
N PHE A 101 1.67 -0.49 22.62
CA PHE A 101 0.82 -0.11 23.75
C PHE A 101 0.12 1.23 23.50
N GLU A 102 0.87 2.27 23.11
CA GLU A 102 0.31 3.60 22.87
C GLU A 102 -0.72 3.62 21.72
N ALA A 103 -0.46 2.88 20.63
CA ALA A 103 -1.38 2.74 19.51
C ALA A 103 -2.67 2.01 19.94
N ASN A 104 -2.55 0.93 20.72
CA ASN A 104 -3.71 0.19 21.22
C ASN A 104 -4.58 1.02 22.18
N ASP A 105 -3.97 1.80 23.08
CA ASP A 105 -4.69 2.70 24.00
C ASP A 105 -5.40 3.84 23.24
N LYS A 106 -4.75 4.40 22.22
CA LYS A 106 -5.33 5.38 21.29
C LYS A 106 -6.29 4.76 20.26
N LYS A 107 -6.42 3.43 20.23
CA LYS A 107 -7.24 2.62 19.29
C LYS A 107 -6.89 2.81 17.81
N VAL A 108 -5.68 3.24 17.49
CA VAL A 108 -5.20 3.43 16.11
C VAL A 108 -4.41 2.20 15.63
N PRO A 109 -4.37 1.92 14.31
CA PRO A 109 -3.51 0.87 13.77
C PRO A 109 -2.02 1.17 14.02
N LEU A 110 -1.23 0.15 14.34
CA LEU A 110 0.17 0.34 14.74
C LEU A 110 1.04 0.97 13.63
N GLY A 111 0.95 0.48 12.40
CA GLY A 111 1.70 1.08 11.28
C GLY A 111 1.36 2.56 11.08
N MET A 112 0.08 2.92 11.22
CA MET A 112 -0.38 4.31 11.15
C MET A 112 0.20 5.16 12.28
N TYR A 113 0.27 4.62 13.51
CA TYR A 113 0.90 5.27 14.66
C TYR A 113 2.39 5.56 14.38
N VAL A 114 3.10 4.56 13.87
CA VAL A 114 4.54 4.63 13.59
C VAL A 114 4.85 5.68 12.53
N ILE A 115 4.18 5.68 11.37
CA ILE A 115 4.47 6.66 10.31
C ILE A 115 4.07 8.09 10.70
N ASN A 116 2.95 8.29 11.41
CA ASN A 116 2.55 9.62 11.87
C ASN A 116 3.47 10.14 12.98
N GLY A 117 4.11 9.25 13.76
CA GLY A 117 5.18 9.62 14.69
C GLY A 117 6.48 10.08 14.02
N MET A 118 6.67 9.85 12.70
CA MET A 118 7.87 10.28 11.97
C MET A 118 7.77 11.71 11.42
N VAL A 119 6.58 12.30 11.39
CA VAL A 119 6.30 13.62 10.79
C VAL A 119 5.60 14.54 11.76
N GLN A 120 5.88 15.83 11.68
CA GLN A 120 5.06 16.82 12.40
C GLN A 120 3.79 17.05 11.59
N HIS A 121 2.64 16.83 12.21
CA HIS A 121 1.33 16.94 11.57
C HIS A 121 0.43 17.89 12.37
N ASP A 122 -0.32 18.77 11.68
CA ASP A 122 -1.14 19.84 12.30
C ASP A 122 -2.47 19.30 12.88
N GLY A 123 -2.40 18.22 13.66
CA GLY A 123 -3.54 17.52 14.24
C GLY A 123 -4.27 16.57 13.30
N VAL A 124 -4.09 16.69 11.99
CA VAL A 124 -4.60 15.75 10.97
C VAL A 124 -3.63 14.59 10.81
N TRP A 125 -4.13 13.36 10.70
CA TRP A 125 -3.30 12.17 10.47
C TRP A 125 -3.15 11.90 8.98
N TYR A 126 -1.93 11.56 8.55
CA TYR A 126 -1.68 11.03 7.21
C TYR A 126 -2.10 9.56 7.12
N THR A 127 -2.75 9.21 6.01
CA THR A 127 -2.89 7.82 5.53
C THR A 127 -1.54 7.26 5.05
N ALA A 128 -1.47 5.95 4.81
CA ALA A 128 -0.28 5.33 4.23
C ALA A 128 0.03 5.91 2.83
N GLY A 129 -1.00 6.04 1.98
CA GLY A 129 -0.89 6.63 0.64
C GLY A 129 -0.33 8.05 0.66
N GLU A 130 -0.90 8.95 1.48
CA GLU A 130 -0.40 10.33 1.60
C GLU A 130 1.03 10.40 2.16
N PHE A 131 1.39 9.50 3.08
CA PHE A 131 2.74 9.47 3.65
C PHE A 131 3.78 9.04 2.60
N PHE A 132 3.57 7.92 1.90
CA PHE A 132 4.56 7.38 0.96
C PHE A 132 4.52 8.04 -0.43
N SER A 133 3.39 8.63 -0.83
CA SER A 133 3.31 9.46 -2.04
C SER A 133 4.05 10.79 -1.91
N ASN A 134 4.38 11.24 -0.69
CA ASN A 134 5.21 12.40 -0.46
C ASN A 134 6.71 12.03 -0.62
N PRO A 135 7.44 12.59 -1.61
CA PRO A 135 8.83 12.20 -1.87
C PRO A 135 9.82 12.51 -0.73
N GLU A 136 9.55 13.53 0.09
CA GLU A 136 10.39 13.84 1.25
C GLU A 136 10.17 12.83 2.38
N ASN A 137 8.92 12.46 2.65
CA ASN A 137 8.58 11.42 3.64
C ASN A 137 9.14 10.06 3.22
N LYS A 138 8.90 9.62 1.97
CA LYS A 138 9.45 8.38 1.38
C LYS A 138 10.97 8.33 1.55
N LYS A 139 11.68 9.39 1.11
CA LYS A 139 13.14 9.53 1.25
C LYS A 139 13.63 9.60 2.70
N ASN A 140 12.85 10.15 3.63
CA ASN A 140 13.21 10.21 5.05
C ASN A 140 12.99 8.87 5.76
N TYR A 141 12.02 8.08 5.30
CA TYR A 141 11.80 6.70 5.71
C TYR A 141 12.95 5.80 5.20
N GLU A 142 13.25 5.84 3.90
CA GLU A 142 14.31 5.04 3.22
C GLU A 142 15.72 5.25 3.81
N LYS A 143 16.02 6.44 4.36
CA LYS A 143 17.30 6.70 5.06
C LYS A 143 17.49 5.89 6.35
N LYS A 144 16.41 5.39 6.94
CA LYS A 144 16.38 4.79 8.29
C LYS A 144 15.86 3.36 8.28
N ASN A 145 14.98 3.04 7.33
CA ASN A 145 14.30 1.77 7.19
C ASN A 145 14.37 1.34 5.73
N GLU A 146 14.31 0.04 5.48
CA GLU A 146 14.15 -0.47 4.13
C GLU A 146 12.70 -0.31 3.67
N LEU A 147 12.51 0.28 2.48
CA LEU A 147 11.22 0.38 1.82
C LEU A 147 11.17 -0.66 0.71
N LEU A 148 10.33 -1.67 0.87
CA LEU A 148 10.08 -2.66 -0.16
C LEU A 148 9.00 -2.11 -1.10
N VAL A 149 9.38 -1.85 -2.35
CA VAL A 149 8.48 -1.36 -3.40
C VAL A 149 8.43 -2.43 -4.49
N ARG A 150 7.29 -3.08 -4.64
CA ARG A 150 7.07 -4.09 -5.68
C ARG A 150 6.85 -3.38 -7.02
N LYS A 151 7.94 -2.97 -7.68
CA LYS A 151 7.91 -2.49 -9.07
C LYS A 151 7.89 -3.71 -10.01
N THR A 152 6.87 -3.84 -10.85
CA THR A 152 6.75 -5.00 -11.76
C THR A 152 6.33 -4.61 -13.17
N ASP A 153 6.42 -5.56 -14.11
CA ASP A 153 5.90 -5.42 -15.47
C ASP A 153 4.40 -5.06 -15.51
N LYS A 154 3.65 -5.35 -14.44
CA LYS A 154 2.24 -4.94 -14.30
C LYS A 154 2.10 -3.42 -14.24
N THR A 155 3.04 -2.71 -13.61
CA THR A 155 3.07 -1.25 -13.58
C THR A 155 3.26 -0.68 -14.99
N ILE A 156 4.12 -1.29 -15.81
CA ILE A 156 4.27 -0.89 -17.22
C ILE A 156 2.96 -1.09 -17.98
N GLY A 157 2.35 -2.29 -17.88
CA GLY A 157 1.06 -2.58 -18.52
C GLY A 157 -0.11 -1.72 -18.00
N LEU A 158 -0.06 -1.27 -16.75
CA LEU A 158 -1.00 -0.31 -16.18
C LEU A 158 -0.85 1.05 -16.87
N LEU A 159 0.35 1.61 -16.88
CA LEU A 159 0.62 2.90 -17.53
C LEU A 159 0.27 2.85 -19.02
N ASP A 160 0.59 1.74 -19.70
CA ASP A 160 0.27 1.53 -21.12
C ASP A 160 -1.25 1.59 -21.39
N ARG A 161 -2.09 1.01 -20.53
CA ARG A 161 -3.56 1.12 -20.62
C ARG A 161 -4.07 2.55 -20.46
N PHE A 162 -3.46 3.34 -19.57
CA PHE A 162 -3.81 4.76 -19.39
C PHE A 162 -3.37 5.60 -20.59
N LEU A 163 -2.20 5.32 -21.17
CA LEU A 163 -1.72 5.97 -22.39
C LEU A 163 -2.57 5.60 -23.61
N ASP A 164 -2.93 4.33 -23.80
CA ASP A 164 -3.89 3.85 -24.82
C ASP A 164 -5.20 4.62 -24.77
N ARG A 165 -5.72 4.85 -23.56
CA ARG A 165 -7.02 5.50 -23.36
C ARG A 165 -6.97 7.01 -23.67
N LEU A 166 -5.88 7.69 -23.28
CA LEU A 166 -5.63 9.09 -23.62
C LEU A 166 -5.41 9.27 -25.14
N GLU A 167 -4.61 8.41 -25.77
CA GLU A 167 -4.36 8.42 -27.21
C GLU A 167 -5.63 8.15 -28.01
N GLY A 168 -6.50 7.25 -27.52
CA GLY A 168 -7.81 6.97 -28.11
C GLY A 168 -8.82 8.13 -28.05
N ASP A 169 -8.58 9.13 -27.20
CA ASP A 169 -9.34 10.39 -27.12
C ASP A 169 -8.57 11.57 -27.77
N ASP A 170 -7.65 11.28 -28.70
CA ASP A 170 -6.81 12.24 -29.47
C ASP A 170 -5.85 13.11 -28.61
N ILE A 171 -5.47 12.67 -27.40
CA ILE A 171 -4.48 13.36 -26.55
C ILE A 171 -3.05 12.93 -26.96
N ASP A 172 -2.15 13.90 -27.17
CA ASP A 172 -0.74 13.63 -27.48
C ASP A 172 0.02 13.09 -26.26
N VAL A 173 0.33 11.79 -26.30
CA VAL A 173 1.10 11.07 -25.29
C VAL A 173 2.47 10.58 -25.78
N ALA A 174 2.93 11.02 -26.97
CA ALA A 174 4.13 10.45 -27.60
C ALA A 174 5.40 10.55 -26.74
N ALA A 175 5.54 11.64 -25.98
CA ALA A 175 6.65 11.83 -25.04
C ALA A 175 6.58 10.87 -23.83
N LEU A 176 5.37 10.53 -23.38
CA LEU A 176 5.14 9.61 -22.25
C LEU A 176 5.35 8.16 -22.67
N ARG A 177 4.89 7.76 -23.88
CA ARG A 177 5.21 6.46 -24.50
C ARG A 177 6.72 6.24 -24.61
N THR A 178 7.44 7.23 -25.15
CA THR A 178 8.91 7.17 -25.29
C THR A 178 9.62 6.92 -23.96
N ARG A 179 9.11 7.51 -22.87
CA ARG A 179 9.62 7.27 -21.51
C ARG A 179 9.27 5.89 -20.99
N LEU A 180 8.03 5.42 -21.20
CA LEU A 180 7.61 4.07 -20.80
C LEU A 180 8.45 2.96 -21.45
N GLU A 181 8.89 3.16 -22.69
CA GLU A 181 9.77 2.26 -23.43
C GLU A 181 11.26 2.40 -23.05
N THR A 182 11.65 3.38 -22.23
CA THR A 182 13.05 3.64 -21.89
C THR A 182 13.54 2.71 -20.76
N GLU A 183 14.58 1.91 -21.05
CA GLU A 183 15.20 1.02 -20.07
C GLU A 183 15.73 1.82 -18.86
N GLY A 184 15.23 1.47 -17.66
CA GLY A 184 15.61 2.14 -16.41
C GLY A 184 14.92 3.49 -16.13
N GLU A 185 13.83 3.81 -16.85
CA GLU A 185 13.00 4.98 -16.53
C GLU A 185 12.46 4.94 -15.08
N ASP A 186 12.33 6.12 -14.46
CA ASP A 186 11.64 6.25 -13.18
C ASP A 186 10.12 6.16 -13.39
N LEU A 187 9.61 4.93 -13.32
CA LEU A 187 8.18 4.64 -13.46
C LEU A 187 7.30 5.36 -12.42
N ASP A 188 7.84 5.73 -11.24
CA ASP A 188 7.08 6.46 -10.22
C ASP A 188 6.84 7.90 -10.72
N ALA A 189 7.89 8.54 -11.25
CA ALA A 189 7.81 9.87 -11.84
C ALA A 189 6.93 9.87 -13.11
N LEU A 190 7.08 8.87 -13.98
CA LEU A 190 6.25 8.72 -15.18
C LEU A 190 4.77 8.53 -14.84
N ARG A 191 4.44 7.72 -13.81
CA ARG A 191 3.07 7.55 -13.31
C ARG A 191 2.46 8.87 -12.84
N LEU A 192 3.23 9.70 -12.12
CA LEU A 192 2.77 11.01 -11.66
C LEU A 192 2.48 11.96 -12.83
N ASP A 193 3.31 11.97 -13.87
CA ASP A 193 3.08 12.79 -15.07
C ASP A 193 1.84 12.31 -15.86
N ILE A 194 1.63 11.00 -15.97
CA ILE A 194 0.43 10.39 -16.59
C ILE A 194 -0.82 10.73 -15.76
N LYS A 195 -0.75 10.65 -14.42
CA LYS A 195 -1.85 11.03 -13.52
C LYS A 195 -2.21 12.50 -13.65
N ALA A 196 -1.22 13.41 -13.68
CA ALA A 196 -1.47 14.84 -13.86
C ALA A 196 -2.13 15.17 -15.21
N LEU A 197 -1.75 14.47 -16.30
CA LEU A 197 -2.39 14.61 -17.60
C LEU A 197 -3.83 14.04 -17.60
N TRP A 198 -4.05 12.91 -16.94
CA TRP A 198 -5.36 12.29 -16.78
C TRP A 198 -6.34 13.19 -16.02
N GLU A 199 -5.94 13.69 -14.84
CA GLU A 199 -6.71 14.63 -14.02
C GLU A 199 -7.03 15.92 -14.80
N ALA A 200 -6.07 16.46 -15.56
CA ALA A 200 -6.28 17.63 -16.42
C ALA A 200 -7.24 17.38 -17.60
N THR A 201 -7.43 16.12 -18.01
CA THR A 201 -8.27 15.73 -19.15
C THR A 201 -9.70 15.38 -18.71
N TYR A 202 -9.86 14.64 -17.61
CA TYR A 202 -11.15 14.07 -17.19
C TYR A 202 -11.69 14.65 -15.87
N GLY A 203 -10.86 15.28 -15.05
CA GLY A 203 -11.21 15.77 -13.72
C GLY A 203 -11.49 14.66 -12.68
N ASP A 204 -11.83 15.07 -11.45
CA ASP A 204 -12.04 14.16 -10.32
C ASP A 204 -13.37 13.37 -10.35
N GLU A 205 -14.33 13.75 -11.22
CA GLU A 205 -15.73 13.31 -11.12
C GLU A 205 -16.13 12.12 -12.04
N GLU A 206 -15.36 11.75 -13.07
CA GLU A 206 -15.81 10.87 -14.17
C GLU A 206 -15.11 9.52 -14.37
N GLY A 207 -15.83 8.64 -15.09
CA GLY A 207 -15.39 7.34 -15.60
C GLY A 207 -16.33 6.77 -16.69
N ILE A 208 -17.65 6.57 -16.51
CA ILE A 208 -18.49 6.45 -15.30
C ILE A 208 -18.17 5.17 -14.50
N ASP A 209 -19.09 4.21 -14.28
CA ASP A 209 -18.91 2.96 -13.49
C ASP A 209 -18.90 1.63 -14.32
N GLY A 210 -18.32 0.54 -13.77
CA GLY A 210 -18.66 -0.87 -14.10
C GLY A 210 -17.78 -1.76 -15.02
N ASN A 211 -16.79 -1.26 -15.77
CA ASN A 211 -15.87 -2.08 -16.60
C ASN A 211 -14.71 -1.20 -17.15
N GLY A 212 -13.75 -0.81 -16.30
CA GLY A 212 -12.70 0.20 -16.57
C GLY A 212 -13.02 1.58 -15.96
N LYS A 213 -13.37 1.62 -14.66
CA LYS A 213 -14.38 2.60 -14.18
C LYS A 213 -14.55 2.66 -12.61
N PRO A 214 -14.45 3.81 -11.88
CA PRO A 214 -15.21 4.02 -10.62
C PRO A 214 -14.49 4.52 -9.34
N LYS A 215 -15.04 4.13 -8.19
CA LYS A 215 -15.91 5.07 -7.48
C LYS A 215 -15.60 5.16 -5.98
N GLY A 216 -14.83 6.19 -5.60
CA GLY A 216 -14.64 6.63 -4.21
C GLY A 216 -14.06 5.59 -3.27
N LYS A 217 -12.79 5.75 -2.89
CA LYS A 217 -12.17 4.93 -1.83
C LYS A 217 -13.10 4.85 -0.60
N PRO A 218 -13.23 3.67 0.06
CA PRO A 218 -14.12 3.50 1.20
C PRO A 218 -13.84 4.56 2.28
N GLU A 219 -14.91 5.01 2.95
CA GLU A 219 -14.87 6.14 3.90
C GLU A 219 -13.68 6.04 4.86
N ASN A 220 -12.78 7.02 4.77
CA ASN A 220 -11.51 7.11 5.48
C ASN A 220 -11.62 6.64 6.95
N PRO A 221 -11.12 5.44 7.30
CA PRO A 221 -11.23 4.88 8.65
C PRO A 221 -10.22 5.51 9.64
N GLY A 222 -9.55 6.60 9.25
CA GLY A 222 -8.50 7.27 10.00
C GLY A 222 -8.96 8.33 11.00
N ASN A 223 -10.24 8.71 11.05
CA ASN A 223 -10.73 9.69 12.03
C ASN A 223 -11.08 9.00 13.38
N PRO A 224 -10.38 9.30 14.51
CA PRO A 224 -10.66 8.66 15.80
C PRO A 224 -11.90 9.21 16.53
N ASN A 225 -12.67 10.09 15.88
CA ASN A 225 -13.83 10.79 16.45
C ASN A 225 -15.15 10.37 15.77
N ASP A 226 -15.59 9.14 16.03
CA ASP A 226 -17.01 8.70 16.03
C ASP A 226 -17.17 7.45 16.92
#